data_AF-F8VB93-F1
#
_entry.id   AF-F8VB93-F1
#
_cell.length_a   1.000
_cell.length_b   1.000
_cell.length_c   1.000
_cell.angle_alpha   90.00
_cell.angle_beta   90.00
_cell.angle_gamma   90.00
#
_symmetry.space_group_name_H-M   'P 1'
#
loop_
_entity.id
_entity.type
_entity.pdbx_description
1 polymer ?
#
loop_
_entity_poly.entity_id
_entity_poly.type
_entity_poly.pdbx_seq_one_letter_code
_entity_poly.pdbx_strand_id
1 'polypeptide(L)'
;DGWFWDIPLHTGWSSVGAVVDNLTGQEGIRRLGAHDFLLDQLSQTVNTGRMLSSARWAAGPTVVRDWSYSSEHVTGPNFVMTGDSACFVDPLFYPRR
;
A
#
# COMPACT_ATOMS: atom_id res chain seq x y z
N ASP A 1 5.99 -4.85 11.95
CA ASP A 1 5.41 -3.55 12.36
C ASP A 1 4.89 -2.78 11.16
N GLY A 2 3.61 -2.97 10.88
CA GLY A 2 2.95 -2.50 9.67
C GLY A 2 1.57 -3.14 9.54
N TRP A 3 0.94 -2.97 8.38
CA TRP A 3 -0.33 -3.61 8.07
C TRP A 3 -0.35 -4.10 6.62
N PHE A 4 -1.24 -5.03 6.34
CA PHE A 4 -1.35 -5.68 5.05
C PHE A 4 -2.77 -5.55 4.54
N TRP A 5 -2.91 -5.45 3.23
CA TRP A 5 -4.19 -5.65 2.56
C TRP A 5 -4.13 -6.85 1.63
N ASP A 6 -5.27 -7.53 1.53
CA ASP A 6 -5.63 -8.44 0.45
C ASP A 6 -7.06 -8.06 0.07
N ILE A 7 -7.22 -7.53 -1.15
CA ILE A 7 -8.50 -7.08 -1.68
C ILE A 7 -8.81 -7.96 -2.90
N PRO A 8 -9.60 -9.03 -2.72
CA PRO A 8 -10.06 -9.86 -3.82
C PRO A 8 -10.99 -9.08 -4.74
N LEU A 9 -10.74 -9.18 -6.04
CA LEU A 9 -11.58 -8.64 -7.10
C LEU A 9 -12.45 -9.77 -7.68
N HIS A 10 -13.63 -9.40 -8.18
CA HIS A 10 -14.58 -10.34 -8.80
C HIS A 10 -14.02 -11.08 -10.03
N THR A 11 -12.88 -10.63 -10.56
CA THR A 11 -12.18 -11.22 -11.72
C THR A 11 -11.26 -12.39 -11.34
N GLY A 12 -11.16 -12.74 -10.06
CA GLY A 12 -10.22 -13.75 -9.55
C GLY A 12 -8.81 -13.21 -9.31
N TRP A 13 -8.62 -11.89 -9.40
CA TRP A 13 -7.39 -11.20 -9.03
C TRP A 13 -7.47 -10.71 -7.59
N SER A 14 -6.35 -10.68 -6.88
CA SER A 14 -6.25 -10.01 -5.58
C SER A 14 -5.23 -8.87 -5.67
N SER A 15 -5.60 -7.70 -5.16
CA SER A 15 -4.63 -6.65 -4.86
C SER A 15 -4.04 -6.94 -3.48
N VAL A 16 -2.72 -7.09 -3.41
CA VAL A 16 -2.00 -7.42 -2.18
C VAL A 16 -0.92 -6.38 -1.95
N GLY A 17 -0.77 -5.93 -0.72
CA GLY A 17 0.28 -5.00 -0.35
C GLY A 17 0.59 -5.00 1.13
N ALA A 18 1.76 -4.45 1.44
CA ALA A 18 2.26 -4.27 2.80
C ALA A 18 2.62 -2.80 2.98
N VAL A 19 2.13 -2.20 4.05
CA VAL A 19 2.57 -0.88 4.53
C VAL A 19 3.44 -1.14 5.74
N VAL A 20 4.68 -0.70 5.66
CA VAL A 20 5.70 -0.86 6.68
C VAL A 20 6.29 0.50 7.03
N ASP A 21 6.96 0.57 8.18
CA ASP A 21 7.80 1.72 8.52
C ASP A 21 8.80 2.05 7.39
N ASN A 22 9.07 3.33 7.16
CA ASN A 22 9.89 3.82 6.03
C ASN A 22 11.32 3.27 6.08
N LEU A 23 11.98 3.32 7.25
CA LEU A 23 13.35 2.81 7.37
C LEU A 23 13.38 1.30 7.14
N THR A 24 12.46 0.57 7.76
CA THR A 24 12.33 -0.88 7.61
C THR A 24 12.11 -1.29 6.16
N GLY A 25 11.17 -0.61 5.47
CA GLY A 25 10.88 -0.85 4.06
C GLY A 25 12.06 -0.53 3.15
N GLN A 26 12.74 0.60 3.37
CA GLN A 26 13.91 0.97 2.57
C GLN A 26 15.07 -0.03 2.72
N GLU A 27 15.41 -0.40 3.96
CA GLU A 27 16.49 -1.34 4.22
C GLU A 27 16.17 -2.74 3.73
N GLY A 28 14.95 -3.20 3.95
CA GLY A 28 14.47 -4.50 3.48
C GLY A 28 14.50 -4.62 1.95
N ILE A 29 13.95 -3.62 1.25
CA ILE A 29 13.95 -3.58 -0.22
C ILE A 29 15.38 -3.47 -0.76
N ARG A 30 16.26 -2.69 -0.13
CA ARG A 30 17.67 -2.60 -0.54
C ARG A 30 18.40 -3.94 -0.42
N ARG A 31 18.08 -4.72 0.61
CA ARG A 31 18.72 -6.01 0.90
C ARG A 31 18.20 -7.15 0.04
N LEU A 32 16.88 -7.24 -0.14
CA LEU A 32 16.20 -8.41 -0.74
C LEU A 32 15.63 -8.14 -2.13
N GLY A 33 15.50 -6.87 -2.53
CA GLY A 33 14.63 -6.49 -3.63
C GLY A 33 13.17 -6.42 -3.21
N ALA A 34 12.35 -5.67 -3.96
CA ALA A 34 10.97 -5.38 -3.57
C ALA A 34 10.07 -6.62 -3.55
N HIS A 35 10.27 -7.53 -4.50
CA HIS A 35 9.51 -8.79 -4.59
C HIS A 35 9.73 -9.67 -3.37
N ASP A 36 10.99 -10.02 -3.08
CA ASP A 36 11.31 -10.93 -1.99
C ASP A 36 11.08 -10.29 -0.62
N PHE A 37 11.22 -8.96 -0.52
CA PHE A 37 10.79 -8.24 0.67
C PHE A 37 9.28 -8.37 0.90
N LEU A 38 8.43 -8.20 -0.12
CA LEU A 38 6.98 -8.36 0.04
C LEU A 38 6.61 -9.80 0.43
N LEU A 39 7.26 -10.81 -0.15
CA LEU A 39 7.06 -12.21 0.25
C LEU A 39 7.49 -12.46 1.70
N ASP A 40 8.63 -11.91 2.13
CA ASP A 40 9.10 -11.99 3.51
C ASP A 40 8.08 -11.36 4.47
N GLN A 41 7.54 -10.20 4.15
CA GLN A 41 6.50 -9.56 4.95
C GLN A 41 5.20 -10.39 4.98
N LEU A 42 4.75 -10.93 3.85
CA LEU A 42 3.56 -11.78 3.79
C LEU A 42 3.74 -13.09 4.57
N SER A 43 4.95 -13.65 4.62
CA SER A 43 5.25 -14.88 5.38
C SER A 43 5.01 -14.73 6.88
N GLN A 44 5.06 -13.49 7.40
CA GLN A 44 4.79 -13.16 8.80
C GLN A 44 3.28 -13.13 9.10
N THR A 45 2.41 -13.25 8.08
CA THR A 45 0.96 -13.21 8.22
C THR A 45 0.34 -14.60 8.05
N VAL A 46 -0.33 -15.10 9.08
CA VAL A 46 -0.94 -16.45 9.04
C VAL A 46 -2.14 -16.51 8.09
N ASN A 47 -3.01 -15.50 8.13
CA ASN A 47 -4.27 -15.52 7.39
C ASN A 47 -4.09 -15.18 5.90
N THR A 48 -3.36 -14.11 5.59
CA THR A 48 -3.12 -13.68 4.20
C THR A 48 -2.30 -14.73 3.45
N GLY A 49 -1.27 -15.30 4.07
CA GLY A 49 -0.52 -16.41 3.48
C GLY A 49 -1.41 -17.62 3.12
N ARG A 50 -2.39 -17.95 3.98
CA ARG A 50 -3.36 -19.02 3.68
C ARG A 50 -4.27 -18.65 2.50
N MET A 51 -4.76 -17.41 2.43
CA MET A 51 -5.62 -16.93 1.33
C MET A 51 -4.89 -16.97 -0.01
N LEU A 52 -3.59 -16.66 -0.01
CA LEU A 52 -2.75 -16.61 -1.21
C LEU A 52 -2.08 -17.95 -1.55
N SER A 53 -2.32 -19.02 -0.78
CA SER A 53 -1.61 -20.31 -0.94
C SER A 53 -1.72 -20.96 -2.32
N SER A 54 -2.77 -20.64 -3.08
CA SER A 54 -2.98 -21.09 -4.46
C SER A 54 -2.92 -19.96 -5.50
N ALA A 55 -2.59 -18.74 -5.06
CA ALA A 55 -2.51 -17.59 -5.94
C ALA A 55 -1.24 -17.66 -6.81
N ARG A 56 -1.35 -17.12 -8.02
CA ARG A 56 -0.21 -16.90 -8.91
C ARG A 56 0.12 -15.43 -8.96
N TRP A 57 1.41 -15.11 -8.84
CA TRP A 57 1.89 -13.75 -9.02
C TRP A 57 1.62 -13.25 -10.45
N ALA A 58 0.91 -12.13 -10.57
CA ALA A 58 0.49 -11.60 -11.87
C ALA A 58 1.29 -10.36 -12.31
N ALA A 59 1.65 -9.45 -11.39
CA ALA A 59 2.37 -8.21 -11.68
C ALA A 59 3.00 -7.59 -10.42
N GLY A 60 3.95 -6.67 -10.60
CA GLY A 60 4.58 -5.92 -9.51
C GLY A 60 5.69 -6.67 -8.76
N PRO A 61 6.07 -6.22 -7.54
CA PRO A 61 5.42 -5.15 -6.77
C PRO A 61 5.85 -3.74 -7.19
N THR A 62 4.95 -2.78 -7.02
CA THR A 62 5.24 -1.34 -7.13
C THR A 62 5.54 -0.79 -5.75
N VAL A 63 6.62 -0.01 -5.63
CA VAL A 63 7.00 0.64 -4.37
C VAL A 63 6.59 2.10 -4.43
N VAL A 64 5.78 2.53 -3.46
CA VAL A 64 5.39 3.94 -3.27
C VAL A 64 5.92 4.40 -1.91
N ARG A 65 6.43 5.63 -1.85
CA ARG A 65 7.02 6.26 -0.65
C ARG A 65 6.49 7.67 -0.49
N ASP A 66 6.66 8.23 0.72
CA ASP A 66 6.38 9.63 1.07
C ASP A 66 4.99 10.11 0.58
N TRP A 67 4.01 9.23 0.75
CA TRP A 67 2.70 9.32 0.14
C TRP A 67 1.67 10.01 1.03
N SER A 68 2.01 10.31 2.29
CA SER A 68 1.21 11.15 3.17
C SER A 68 1.59 12.63 2.97
N TYR A 69 0.64 13.45 2.52
CA TYR A 69 0.83 14.88 2.29
C TYR A 69 -0.48 15.67 2.42
N SER A 70 -0.36 16.97 2.69
CA SER A 70 -1.48 17.91 2.68
C SER A 70 -1.05 19.22 2.04
N SER A 71 -1.85 19.72 1.10
CA SER A 71 -1.65 21.07 0.55
C SER A 71 -2.11 22.13 1.56
N GLU A 72 -1.41 23.26 1.62
CA GLU A 72 -1.79 24.38 2.49
C GLU A 72 -3.06 25.09 2.02
N HIS A 73 -3.27 25.16 0.69
CA HIS A 73 -4.43 25.78 0.07
C HIS A 73 -5.04 24.82 -0.95
N VAL A 74 -6.31 24.46 -0.76
CA VAL A 74 -7.04 23.52 -1.63
C VAL A 74 -8.06 24.21 -2.54
N THR A 75 -8.23 25.52 -2.39
CA THR A 75 -9.12 26.35 -3.20
C THR A 75 -8.48 27.71 -3.45
N GLY A 76 -8.82 28.34 -4.57
CA GLY A 76 -8.50 29.73 -4.84
C GLY A 76 -9.37 30.30 -5.96
N PRO A 77 -9.11 31.54 -6.41
CA PRO A 77 -9.86 32.12 -7.51
C PRO A 77 -9.79 31.23 -8.75
N ASN A 78 -10.95 30.71 -9.17
CA ASN A 78 -11.12 29.86 -10.35
C ASN A 78 -10.52 28.43 -10.25
N PHE A 79 -10.17 27.93 -9.07
CA PHE A 79 -9.78 26.52 -8.92
C PHE A 79 -10.17 25.90 -7.59
N VAL A 80 -10.32 24.58 -7.63
CA VAL A 80 -10.46 23.70 -6.47
C VAL A 80 -9.66 22.43 -6.72
N MET A 81 -8.95 21.97 -5.70
CA MET A 81 -8.22 20.71 -5.69
C MET A 81 -9.14 19.60 -5.14
N THR A 82 -9.04 18.39 -5.69
CA THR A 82 -9.88 17.25 -5.30
C THR A 82 -9.09 15.96 -5.19
N GLY A 83 -9.52 15.07 -4.29
CA GLY A 83 -8.83 13.80 -4.01
C GLY A 83 -7.35 14.02 -3.65
N ASP A 84 -6.50 13.16 -4.19
CA ASP A 84 -5.05 13.16 -3.98
C ASP A 84 -4.40 14.52 -4.30
N SER A 85 -4.92 15.30 -5.25
CA SER A 85 -4.34 16.63 -5.50
C SER A 85 -4.40 17.55 -4.26
N ALA A 86 -5.38 17.38 -3.38
CA ALA A 86 -5.51 18.18 -2.16
C ALA A 86 -4.71 17.58 -0.98
N CYS A 87 -4.91 16.29 -0.69
CA CYS A 87 -4.22 15.59 0.40
C CYS A 87 -4.35 14.06 0.27
N PHE A 88 -3.44 13.34 0.90
CA PHE A 88 -3.48 11.89 1.10
C PHE A 88 -2.86 11.54 2.46
N VAL A 89 -3.46 10.62 3.22
CA VAL A 89 -3.05 10.33 4.62
C VAL A 89 -2.62 8.89 4.80
N ASP A 90 -3.56 7.96 5.02
CA ASP A 90 -3.33 6.51 5.16
C ASP A 90 -4.53 5.70 4.62
N PRO A 91 -4.34 4.62 3.82
CA PRO A 91 -5.45 3.83 3.33
C PRO A 91 -6.07 2.90 4.39
N LEU A 92 -5.52 2.83 5.62
CA LEU A 92 -6.10 2.10 6.75
C LEU A 92 -7.51 2.58 7.10
N PHE A 93 -7.81 3.86 6.93
CA PHE A 93 -9.06 4.44 7.40
C PHE A 93 -9.71 5.39 6.40
N TYR A 94 -10.97 5.09 6.08
CA TYR A 94 -11.90 6.12 5.62
C TYR A 94 -12.28 6.98 6.83
N PRO A 95 -12.08 8.31 6.83
CA PRO A 95 -12.55 9.13 7.93
C PRO A 95 -14.08 8.99 8.01
N ARG A 96 -14.59 8.42 9.11
CA ARG A 96 -16.00 8.55 9.43
C ARG A 96 -16.25 10.02 9.75
N ARG A 97 -17.17 10.64 9.00
CA ARG A 97 -17.77 11.93 9.38
C ARG A 97 -18.47 11.81 10.73
#